data_AF-A0A938LK77-F1
#
_entry.id   AF-A0A938LK77-F1
#
_cell.length_a   1.000
_cell.length_b   1.000
_cell.length_c   1.000
_cell.angle_alpha   90.00
_cell.angle_beta   90.00
_cell.angle_gamma   90.00
#
_symmetry.space_group_name_H-M   'P 1'
#
loop_
_entity.id
_entity.type
_entity.pdbx_description
1 polymer ?
#
loop_
_entity_poly.entity_id
_entity_poly.type
_entity_poly.pdbx_seq_one_letter_code
_entity_poly.pdbx_strand_id
1 'polypeptide(L)'
;MPSTKTVWGIDVGQCALKALRLQWRDGKLRALGFDVIEHAKILSQPDADEQALIRSALGKFTSRNSLKGSTIIISVPGQASFTRFIKLPPVETRKIPEIVRYEARQQIPFNLEDVVWDYQTISKTAAAGPREVEVGIFAMKKDIVNDYVSDFLAMRIEPDVVQMAPVALYNFMAYERKEGGGATLLMDVGAENTNLVIADGERVWIRNVPIGGNNFTNALAREFKLPFSKAESLKRHAAESKHARQVFQAMRPVFGDLLTEVQRSIGYYTSLHRDSRVQRVMALGNAFRLAGLAKYIAQNLGVDVQPVEKITALGDAEALSAPLFKENVLSFGVAFGLAIQGVGVGAIQTSLLPPEILSAKVLRRKRPFFVAAGVAVLGAVGCFAYDQVKTCGELVGRAGTAEALAKTIAAIQDDNKKQQTEFDKQKAALAVEQARIAEVGGLISRETYAYDLLRGLWAIWPYDDRWPEAVEKNSARTSLNIIEMLSASAHYALNVAEYSEAAMAGGAAAVMAPPAPAEGTPPGAPAPAAGPEPGVVVRIVGVTPRPNVDATQYLNSGIIQKLREDPRTVHLRNPAGEEEILAKIIRLLPFKQAPEYSEFSGKAAAGGAA
;
A
#
# COMPACT_ATOMS: atom_id res chain seq x y z
N MET A 1 17.20 5.66 -12.78
CA MET A 1 18.62 5.25 -12.76
C MET A 1 18.94 4.76 -11.35
N PRO A 2 19.65 3.64 -11.14
CA PRO A 2 20.12 3.31 -9.81
C PRO A 2 21.05 4.44 -9.38
N SER A 3 20.70 5.18 -8.33
CA SER A 3 21.54 6.26 -7.82
C SER A 3 22.93 5.67 -7.57
N THR A 4 23.98 6.23 -8.16
CA THR A 4 25.36 5.86 -7.85
C THR A 4 25.60 6.04 -6.36
N LYS A 5 25.42 4.97 -5.57
CA LYS A 5 25.48 5.01 -4.12
C LYS A 5 26.92 5.27 -3.71
N THR A 6 27.15 6.37 -3.02
CA THR A 6 28.41 6.62 -2.33
C THR A 6 28.31 6.03 -0.93
N VAL A 7 29.41 5.47 -0.44
CA VAL A 7 29.44 4.75 0.83
C VAL A 7 30.57 5.30 1.68
N TRP A 8 30.29 5.58 2.94
CA TRP A 8 31.28 5.88 3.96
C TRP A 8 31.49 4.64 4.82
N GLY A 9 32.71 4.10 4.81
CA GLY A 9 33.17 3.17 5.84
C GLY A 9 33.88 3.95 6.93
N ILE A 10 33.36 3.92 8.15
CA ILE A 10 33.86 4.69 9.30
C ILE A 10 34.32 3.72 10.39
N ASP A 11 35.61 3.77 10.71
CA ASP A 11 36.23 3.03 11.79
C ASP A 11 36.61 3.96 12.94
N VAL A 12 36.01 3.75 14.11
CA VAL A 12 36.37 4.49 15.33
C VAL A 12 37.30 3.60 16.15
N GLY A 13 38.61 3.74 15.89
CA GLY A 13 39.63 3.02 16.63
C GLY A 13 40.10 3.78 17.88
N GLN A 14 40.81 3.06 18.75
CA GLN A 14 41.36 3.56 20.03
C GLN A 14 42.23 4.82 19.92
N CYS A 15 42.97 5.01 18.83
CA CYS A 15 43.84 6.17 18.64
C CYS A 15 43.22 7.26 17.75
N ALA A 16 42.32 6.88 16.84
CA ALA A 16 41.82 7.78 15.81
C ALA A 16 40.57 7.22 15.13
N LEU A 17 39.71 8.12 14.66
CA LEU A 17 38.66 7.85 13.68
C LEU A 17 39.25 7.87 12.27
N LYS A 18 38.94 6.86 11.47
CA LYS A 18 39.30 6.78 10.04
C LYS A 18 38.04 6.59 9.23
N ALA A 19 37.91 7.35 8.15
CA ALA A 19 36.77 7.24 7.26
C ALA A 19 37.23 7.15 5.82
N LEU A 20 36.63 6.27 5.03
CA LEU A 20 36.88 6.16 3.60
C LEU A 20 35.57 6.24 2.82
N ARG A 21 35.54 7.11 1.81
CA ARG A 21 34.40 7.27 0.92
C ARG A 21 34.65 6.57 -0.40
N LEU A 22 33.87 5.53 -0.69
CA LEU A 22 33.95 4.78 -1.93
C LEU A 22 32.68 4.94 -2.78
N GLN A 23 32.85 4.73 -4.08
CA GLN A 23 31.76 4.64 -5.04
C GLN A 23 32.06 3.53 -6.05
N TRP A 24 31.02 2.77 -6.37
CA TRP A 24 31.05 1.85 -7.50
C TRP A 24 30.42 2.49 -8.71
N ARG A 25 31.21 2.63 -9.77
CA ARG A 25 30.78 3.24 -11.02
C ARG A 25 31.53 2.61 -12.19
N ASP A 26 30.80 2.30 -13.26
CA ASP A 26 31.36 1.73 -14.50
C ASP A 26 32.18 0.45 -14.27
N GLY A 27 31.72 -0.40 -13.34
CA GLY A 27 32.39 -1.65 -12.98
C GLY A 27 33.72 -1.47 -12.23
N LYS A 28 34.03 -0.26 -11.76
CA LYS A 28 35.27 0.05 -11.02
C LYS A 28 34.95 0.69 -9.67
N LEU A 29 35.75 0.31 -8.68
CA LEU A 29 35.77 0.93 -7.37
C LEU A 29 36.58 2.23 -7.45
N ARG A 30 36.02 3.34 -6.95
CA ARG A 30 36.72 4.64 -6.90
C ARG A 30 36.70 5.19 -5.47
N ALA A 31 37.86 5.65 -5.02
CA ALA A 31 37.95 6.45 -3.79
C ALA A 31 37.60 7.90 -4.09
N LEU A 32 36.60 8.43 -3.39
CA LEU A 32 36.14 9.80 -3.52
C LEU A 32 36.73 10.73 -2.45
N GLY A 33 37.18 10.18 -1.33
CA GLY A 33 37.74 10.94 -0.22
C GLY A 33 38.03 10.06 0.98
N PHE A 34 38.77 10.61 1.93
CA PHE A 34 39.09 9.98 3.21
C PHE A 34 39.17 11.05 4.30
N ASP A 35 39.11 10.64 5.55
CA ASP A 35 39.43 11.51 6.70
C ASP A 35 40.12 10.68 7.79
N VAL A 36 41.01 11.34 8.52
CA VAL A 36 41.69 10.79 9.69
C VAL A 36 41.65 11.84 10.79
N ILE A 37 41.10 11.46 11.94
CA ILE A 37 40.96 12.34 13.09
C ILE A 37 41.56 11.62 14.29
N GLU A 38 42.77 12.02 14.66
CA GLU A 38 43.42 11.51 15.87
C GLU A 38 42.68 12.04 17.10
N HIS A 39 42.47 11.14 18.06
CA HIS A 39 41.90 11.50 19.35
C HIS A 39 42.94 12.26 20.16
N ALA A 40 42.50 13.20 21.01
CA ALA A 40 43.43 13.96 21.85
C ALA A 40 44.22 13.06 22.83
N LYS A 41 43.62 11.93 23.22
CA LYS A 41 44.22 10.86 24.01
C LYS A 41 43.75 9.52 23.46
N ILE A 42 44.51 8.46 23.72
CA ILE A 42 44.07 7.09 23.42
C ILE A 42 42.87 6.78 24.32
N LEU A 43 41.78 6.26 23.75
CA LEU A 43 40.51 6.09 24.48
C LEU A 43 40.64 5.16 25.68
N SER A 44 41.52 4.15 25.60
CA SER A 44 41.80 3.22 26.70
C SER A 44 42.66 3.80 27.84
N GLN A 45 43.00 5.09 27.84
CA GLN A 45 43.75 5.70 28.96
C GLN A 45 42.82 5.89 30.18
N PRO A 46 43.30 5.68 31.43
CA PRO A 46 42.44 5.75 32.62
C PRO A 46 41.77 7.11 32.85
N ASP A 47 42.36 8.19 32.36
CA ASP A 47 41.89 9.57 32.47
C ASP A 47 41.20 10.07 31.18
N ALA A 48 40.91 9.17 30.24
CA ALA A 48 40.18 9.50 29.02
C ALA A 48 38.67 9.34 29.23
N ASP A 49 37.92 10.39 28.86
CA ASP A 49 36.48 10.27 28.63
C ASP A 49 36.27 9.78 27.19
N GLU A 50 36.11 8.47 27.05
CA GLU A 50 35.98 7.79 25.76
C GLU A 50 34.83 8.38 24.93
N GLN A 51 33.64 8.51 25.51
CA GLN A 51 32.45 9.01 24.80
C GLN A 51 32.65 10.46 24.35
N ALA A 52 33.20 11.32 25.20
CA ALA A 52 33.46 12.70 24.82
C ALA A 52 34.48 12.82 23.68
N LEU A 53 35.55 12.01 23.71
CA LEU A 53 36.57 11.98 22.66
C LEU A 53 36.00 11.45 21.33
N ILE A 54 35.21 10.38 21.36
CA ILE A 54 34.55 9.82 20.17
C ILE A 54 33.59 10.87 19.56
N ARG A 55 32.73 11.49 20.37
CA ARG A 55 31.79 12.52 19.90
C ARG A 55 32.50 13.75 19.34
N SER A 56 33.62 14.15 19.95
CA SER A 56 34.47 15.22 19.42
C SER A 56 35.03 14.87 18.04
N ALA A 57 35.51 13.63 17.86
CA ALA A 57 36.03 13.16 16.58
C ALA A 57 34.92 13.08 15.51
N LEU A 58 33.74 12.54 15.86
CA LEU A 58 32.57 12.51 14.97
C LEU A 58 32.07 13.92 14.61
N GLY A 59 32.13 14.87 15.54
CA GLY A 59 31.81 16.29 15.28
C GLY A 59 32.77 16.94 14.29
N LYS A 60 34.08 16.68 14.43
CA LYS A 60 35.09 17.11 13.45
C LYS A 60 34.91 16.43 12.09
N PHE A 61 34.52 15.15 12.08
CA PHE A 61 34.28 14.41 10.84
C PHE A 61 33.10 14.99 10.06
N THR A 62 31.99 15.25 10.75
CA THR A 62 30.76 15.82 10.14
C THR A 62 30.90 17.27 9.74
N SER A 63 31.79 18.04 10.38
CA SER A 63 32.09 19.42 9.95
C SER A 63 32.95 19.47 8.68
N ARG A 64 33.79 18.45 8.44
CA ARG A 64 34.65 18.33 7.25
C ARG A 64 33.95 17.62 6.09
N ASN A 65 32.99 16.73 6.36
CA ASN A 65 32.43 15.82 5.36
C ASN A 65 30.90 15.83 5.34
N SER A 66 30.33 15.91 4.14
CA SER A 66 28.89 15.74 3.93
C SER A 66 28.52 14.25 3.85
N LEU A 67 27.59 13.84 4.71
CA LEU A 67 27.04 12.48 4.74
C LEU A 67 25.76 12.33 3.90
N LYS A 68 25.24 13.43 3.35
CA LYS A 68 23.99 13.42 2.58
C LYS A 68 24.10 12.49 1.38
N GLY A 69 23.09 11.64 1.18
CA GLY A 69 23.00 10.72 0.05
C GLY A 69 24.02 9.58 0.07
N SER A 70 24.76 9.40 1.18
CA SER A 70 25.71 8.30 1.33
C SER A 70 25.17 7.23 2.27
N THR A 71 25.48 5.97 1.99
CA THR A 71 25.29 4.87 2.94
C THR A 71 26.43 4.89 3.95
N ILE A 72 26.11 4.74 5.22
CA ILE A 72 27.08 4.84 6.33
C ILE A 72 27.24 3.47 6.95
N ILE A 73 28.47 2.96 6.96
CA ILE A 73 28.81 1.68 7.56
C ILE A 73 29.85 1.92 8.64
N ILE A 74 29.61 1.38 9.82
CA ILE A 74 30.50 1.55 10.97
C ILE A 74 31.03 0.20 11.45
N SER A 75 32.23 0.20 12.02
CA SER A 75 32.79 -0.96 12.71
C SER A 75 32.45 -0.97 14.21
N VAL A 76 32.38 -2.17 14.77
CA VAL A 76 32.53 -2.45 16.21
C VAL A 76 33.77 -3.32 16.43
N PRO A 77 34.52 -3.15 17.54
CA PRO A 77 35.71 -3.96 17.80
C PRO A 77 35.40 -5.46 17.91
N GLY A 78 36.34 -6.29 17.43
CA GLY A 78 36.19 -7.75 17.43
C GLY A 78 36.29 -8.41 18.81
N GLN A 79 36.75 -7.72 19.85
CA GLN A 79 37.01 -8.32 21.17
C GLN A 79 35.77 -8.89 21.85
N ALA A 80 34.62 -8.24 21.67
CA ALA A 80 33.35 -8.70 22.18
C ALA A 80 32.53 -9.52 21.16
N SER A 81 33.13 -9.83 20.01
CA SER A 81 32.46 -10.58 18.95
C SER A 81 32.59 -12.09 19.13
N PHE A 82 31.52 -12.79 18.81
CA PHE A 82 31.48 -14.23 18.68
C PHE A 82 31.37 -14.58 17.20
N THR A 83 32.30 -15.39 16.70
CA THR A 83 32.29 -15.91 15.32
C THR A 83 32.45 -17.41 15.34
N ARG A 84 31.58 -18.12 14.62
CA ARG A 84 31.65 -19.58 14.48
C ARG A 84 31.32 -19.99 13.07
N PHE A 85 32.10 -20.92 12.51
CA PHE A 85 31.83 -21.53 11.22
C PHE A 85 31.31 -22.95 11.46
N ILE A 86 30.14 -23.25 10.91
CA ILE A 86 29.47 -24.54 11.06
C ILE A 86 29.20 -25.13 9.69
N LYS A 87 29.30 -26.45 9.59
CA LYS A 87 28.91 -27.20 8.38
C LYS A 87 27.50 -27.72 8.57
N LEU A 88 26.60 -27.29 7.70
CA LEU A 88 25.23 -27.78 7.68
C LEU A 88 25.15 -29.08 6.87
N PRO A 89 24.29 -30.03 7.27
CA PRO A 89 24.02 -31.20 6.46
C PRO A 89 23.42 -30.78 5.10
N PRO A 90 23.48 -31.65 4.09
CA PRO A 90 22.91 -31.38 2.78
C PRO A 90 21.39 -31.11 2.87
N VAL A 91 20.97 -29.87 2.63
CA VAL A 91 19.57 -29.45 2.72
C VAL A 91 19.18 -28.49 1.59
N GLU A 92 17.89 -28.39 1.32
CA GLU A 92 17.35 -27.38 0.42
C GLU A 92 17.65 -25.97 0.95
N THR A 93 18.01 -25.06 0.05
CA THR A 93 18.38 -23.67 0.39
C THR A 93 17.30 -22.94 1.20
N ARG A 94 16.02 -23.29 1.00
CA ARG A 94 14.89 -22.70 1.73
C ARG A 94 14.87 -23.05 3.23
N LYS A 95 15.43 -24.20 3.62
CA LYS A 95 15.48 -24.68 5.01
C LYS A 95 16.72 -24.20 5.76
N ILE A 96 17.72 -23.66 5.06
CA ILE A 96 18.96 -23.15 5.67
C ILE A 96 18.67 -22.15 6.80
N PRO A 97 17.80 -21.12 6.64
CA PRO A 97 17.56 -20.15 7.71
C PRO A 97 17.04 -20.76 9.01
N GLU A 98 16.17 -21.79 8.91
CA GLU A 98 15.59 -22.46 10.08
C GLU A 98 16.64 -23.28 10.83
N ILE A 99 17.47 -24.01 10.10
CA ILE A 99 18.56 -24.82 10.67
C ILE A 99 19.63 -23.91 11.27
N VAL A 100 20.01 -22.84 10.59
CA VAL A 100 20.98 -21.87 11.12
C VAL A 100 20.46 -21.24 12.41
N ARG A 101 19.16 -20.94 12.51
CA ARG A 101 18.57 -20.41 13.74
C ARG A 101 18.62 -21.44 14.89
N TYR A 102 18.43 -22.72 14.59
CA TYR A 102 18.56 -23.80 15.57
C TYR A 102 20.01 -23.95 16.04
N GLU A 103 20.96 -24.01 15.11
CA GLU A 103 22.39 -24.08 15.40
C GLU A 103 22.89 -22.85 16.16
N ALA A 104 22.48 -21.64 15.77
CA ALA A 104 22.85 -20.40 16.44
C ALA A 104 22.45 -20.43 17.92
N ARG A 105 21.29 -20.98 18.27
CA ARG A 105 20.84 -21.13 19.66
C ARG A 105 21.76 -22.06 20.49
N GLN A 106 22.37 -23.06 19.85
CA GLN A 106 23.27 -23.99 20.52
C GLN A 106 24.72 -23.49 20.58
N GLN A 107 25.16 -22.78 19.54
CA GLN A 107 26.54 -22.34 19.41
C GLN A 107 26.81 -21.02 20.15
N ILE A 108 25.84 -20.11 20.19
CA ILE A 108 26.01 -18.82 20.87
C ILE A 108 25.87 -19.04 22.38
N PRO A 109 26.87 -18.69 23.20
CA PRO A 109 26.87 -18.95 24.64
C PRO A 109 26.00 -17.96 25.45
N PHE A 110 25.06 -17.28 24.79
CA PHE A 110 24.19 -16.26 25.35
C PHE A 110 22.76 -16.45 24.81
N ASN A 111 21.77 -15.87 25.50
CA ASN A 111 20.41 -15.87 24.98
C ASN A 111 20.36 -15.09 23.67
N LEU A 112 19.65 -15.64 22.67
CA LEU A 112 19.44 -14.97 21.37
C LEU A 112 18.74 -13.61 21.50
N GLU A 113 18.04 -13.37 22.61
CA GLU A 113 17.34 -12.11 22.90
C GLU A 113 18.30 -10.99 23.35
N ASP A 114 19.43 -11.34 23.96
CA ASP A 114 20.43 -10.41 24.50
C ASP A 114 21.55 -10.09 23.50
N VAL A 115 21.52 -10.71 22.32
CA VAL A 115 22.53 -10.56 21.27
C VAL A 115 21.92 -10.07 19.96
N VAL A 116 22.68 -9.28 19.22
CA VAL A 116 22.44 -9.09 17.78
C VAL A 116 23.33 -10.10 17.07
N TRP A 117 22.74 -10.82 16.12
CA TRP A 117 23.47 -11.80 15.34
C TRP A 117 22.95 -11.84 13.92
N ASP A 118 23.82 -12.25 13.02
CA ASP A 118 23.52 -12.47 11.61
C ASP A 118 24.40 -13.60 11.09
N TYR A 119 24.07 -14.15 9.92
CA TYR A 119 24.79 -15.27 9.34
C TYR A 119 25.02 -15.10 7.85
N GLN A 120 26.03 -15.80 7.34
CA GLN A 120 26.26 -15.87 5.91
C GLN A 120 26.76 -17.24 5.47
N THR A 121 26.23 -17.69 4.33
CA THR A 121 26.75 -18.84 3.61
C THR A 121 28.09 -18.49 2.97
N ILE A 122 29.13 -19.24 3.33
CA ILE A 122 30.51 -18.97 2.94
C ILE A 122 30.87 -19.68 1.63
N SER A 123 30.40 -20.91 1.42
CA SER A 123 30.66 -21.61 0.16
C SER A 123 29.57 -21.38 -0.89
N LYS A 124 29.97 -20.91 -2.08
CA LYS A 124 29.11 -20.73 -3.26
C LYS A 124 29.47 -21.71 -4.37
N THR A 125 29.78 -22.96 -4.05
CA THR A 125 29.98 -23.96 -5.11
C THR A 125 28.62 -24.30 -5.74
N ALA A 126 28.25 -23.56 -6.78
CA ALA A 126 27.02 -23.64 -7.55
C ALA A 126 26.97 -24.89 -8.47
N ALA A 127 27.28 -26.07 -7.94
CA ALA A 127 27.04 -27.34 -8.63
C ALA A 127 25.74 -27.97 -8.10
N ALA A 128 24.82 -28.28 -9.01
CA ALA A 128 23.49 -28.79 -8.71
C ALA A 128 23.52 -30.06 -7.83
N GLY A 129 22.93 -29.98 -6.63
CA GLY A 129 22.72 -31.11 -5.71
C GLY A 129 22.70 -30.66 -4.23
N PRO A 130 22.09 -31.44 -3.32
CA PRO A 130 22.21 -31.20 -1.88
C PRO A 130 23.68 -31.44 -1.47
N ARG A 131 24.37 -30.39 -1.04
CA ARG A 131 25.75 -30.45 -0.53
C ARG A 131 25.85 -29.82 0.84
N GLU A 132 26.90 -30.19 1.56
CA GLU A 132 27.28 -29.54 2.81
C GLU A 132 27.54 -28.06 2.55
N VAL A 133 26.84 -27.20 3.29
CA VAL A 133 27.00 -25.74 3.21
C VAL A 133 27.70 -25.27 4.47
N GLU A 134 28.80 -24.54 4.33
CA GLU A 134 29.44 -23.87 5.45
C GLU A 134 28.79 -22.50 5.68
N VAL A 135 28.40 -22.25 6.93
CA VAL A 135 27.77 -21.00 7.38
C VAL A 135 28.62 -20.37 8.48
N GLY A 136 28.93 -19.09 8.31
CA GLY A 136 29.48 -18.24 9.36
C GLY A 136 28.35 -17.61 10.18
N ILE A 137 28.35 -17.86 11.48
CA ILE A 137 27.49 -17.20 12.47
C ILE A 137 28.30 -16.12 13.16
N PHE A 138 27.73 -14.92 13.23
CA PHE A 138 28.36 -13.76 13.81
C PHE A 138 27.42 -13.13 14.84
N ALA A 139 27.89 -12.92 16.07
CA ALA A 139 27.06 -12.40 17.15
C ALA A 139 27.83 -11.44 18.06
N MET A 140 27.11 -10.50 18.67
CA MET A 140 27.61 -9.59 19.69
C MET A 140 26.48 -9.24 20.66
N LYS A 141 26.81 -8.95 21.93
CA LYS A 141 25.83 -8.47 22.91
C LYS A 141 25.19 -7.16 22.44
N LYS A 142 23.87 -7.04 22.60
CA LYS A 142 23.10 -5.86 22.19
C LYS A 142 23.62 -4.58 22.84
N ASP A 143 23.93 -4.61 24.13
CA ASP A 143 24.40 -3.44 24.87
C ASP A 143 25.67 -2.86 24.27
N ILE A 144 26.63 -3.71 23.92
CA ILE A 144 27.90 -3.27 23.32
C ILE A 144 27.65 -2.61 21.96
N VAL A 145 26.79 -3.18 21.12
CA VAL A 145 26.44 -2.57 19.84
C VAL A 145 25.70 -1.25 20.04
N ASN A 146 24.75 -1.21 20.98
CA ASN A 146 23.96 -0.02 21.27
C ASN A 146 24.82 1.12 21.81
N ASP A 147 25.77 0.85 22.69
CA ASP A 147 26.71 1.83 23.24
C ASP A 147 27.48 2.49 22.10
N TYR A 148 28.07 1.69 21.21
CA TYR A 148 28.79 2.20 20.03
C TYR A 148 27.88 3.00 19.10
N VAL A 149 26.69 2.50 18.77
CA VAL A 149 25.75 3.19 17.87
C VAL A 149 25.22 4.49 18.49
N SER A 150 25.08 4.55 19.82
CA SER A 150 24.55 5.71 20.54
C SER A 150 25.38 6.98 20.31
N ASP A 151 26.71 6.86 20.23
CA ASP A 151 27.60 7.99 19.98
C ASP A 151 27.43 8.55 18.55
N PHE A 152 27.17 7.69 17.56
CA PHE A 152 26.84 8.14 16.21
C PHE A 152 25.49 8.85 16.19
N LEU A 153 24.46 8.27 16.84
CA LEU A 153 23.12 8.86 16.89
C LEU A 153 23.11 10.21 17.60
N ALA A 154 23.88 10.38 18.68
CA ALA A 154 24.06 11.65 19.38
C ALA A 154 24.61 12.75 18.46
N MET A 155 25.46 12.37 17.51
CA MET A 155 26.04 13.26 16.50
C MET A 155 25.18 13.36 15.23
N ARG A 156 23.93 12.86 15.26
CA ARG A 156 22.98 12.81 14.12
C ARG A 156 23.51 12.03 12.92
N ILE A 157 24.40 11.08 13.17
CA ILE A 157 24.89 10.13 12.18
C ILE A 157 24.07 8.85 12.36
N GLU A 158 23.46 8.38 11.28
CA GLU A 158 22.57 7.20 11.32
C GLU A 158 23.20 6.07 10.51
N PRO A 159 23.92 5.13 11.15
CA PRO A 159 24.47 3.98 10.47
C PRO A 159 23.38 3.21 9.70
N ASP A 160 23.74 2.71 8.52
CA ASP A 160 22.93 1.77 7.73
C ASP A 160 23.32 0.33 8.06
N VAL A 161 24.59 0.10 8.38
CA VAL A 161 25.15 -1.21 8.69
C VAL A 161 26.16 -1.05 9.83
N VAL A 162 26.06 -1.93 10.81
CA VAL A 162 27.12 -2.17 11.80
C VAL A 162 27.79 -3.49 11.46
N GLN A 163 29.11 -3.51 11.42
CA GLN A 163 29.90 -4.71 11.11
C GLN A 163 31.05 -4.88 12.12
N MET A 164 31.49 -6.11 12.37
CA MET A 164 32.68 -6.32 13.21
C MET A 164 33.96 -5.99 12.42
N ALA A 165 34.90 -5.33 13.07
CA ALA A 165 36.21 -5.03 12.51
C ALA A 165 36.91 -6.23 11.83
N PRO A 166 36.99 -7.44 12.42
CA PRO A 166 37.63 -8.58 11.75
C PRO A 166 36.90 -9.05 10.48
N VAL A 167 35.57 -8.92 10.40
CA VAL A 167 34.82 -9.24 9.18
C VAL A 167 35.04 -8.18 8.11
N ALA A 168 35.13 -6.91 8.49
CA ALA A 168 35.55 -5.85 7.57
C ALA A 168 36.97 -6.11 7.03
N LEU A 169 37.91 -6.53 7.88
CA LEU A 169 39.26 -6.92 7.45
C LEU A 169 39.25 -8.11 6.48
N TYR A 170 38.37 -9.08 6.70
CA TYR A 170 38.16 -10.15 5.72
C TYR A 170 37.68 -9.60 4.37
N ASN A 171 36.71 -8.69 4.36
CA ASN A 171 36.24 -8.03 3.13
C ASN A 171 37.35 -7.27 2.41
N PHE A 172 38.22 -6.57 3.16
CA PHE A 172 39.42 -5.93 2.61
C PHE A 172 40.35 -6.96 1.96
N MET A 173 40.72 -8.02 2.69
CA MET A 173 41.65 -9.03 2.20
C MET A 173 41.10 -9.81 1.01
N ALA A 174 39.83 -10.20 1.05
CA ALA A 174 39.18 -10.95 -0.03
C ALA A 174 39.13 -10.14 -1.34
N TYR A 175 39.03 -8.81 -1.24
CA TYR A 175 39.02 -7.94 -2.41
C TYR A 175 40.44 -7.65 -2.95
N GLU A 176 41.42 -7.44 -2.07
CA GLU A 176 42.82 -7.21 -2.48
C GLU A 176 43.52 -8.48 -3.00
N ARG A 177 43.09 -9.66 -2.54
CA ARG A 177 43.74 -10.92 -2.90
C ARG A 177 43.39 -11.33 -4.33
N LYS A 178 44.44 -11.61 -5.12
CA LYS A 178 44.32 -12.31 -6.41
C LYS A 178 44.12 -13.82 -6.19
N GLU A 179 43.29 -14.46 -7.01
CA GLU A 179 43.01 -15.89 -6.93
C GLU A 179 44.30 -16.76 -7.05
N GLY A 180 44.28 -17.95 -6.45
CA GLY A 180 45.33 -18.98 -6.63
C GLY A 180 46.50 -18.96 -5.64
N GLY A 181 46.45 -18.18 -4.56
CA GLY A 181 47.61 -17.87 -3.71
C GLY A 181 47.84 -18.65 -2.41
N GLY A 182 47.11 -19.76 -2.15
CA GLY A 182 47.16 -20.49 -0.87
C GLY A 182 46.69 -19.66 0.35
N ALA A 183 46.64 -20.23 1.54
CA ALA A 183 46.08 -19.52 2.69
C ALA A 183 46.89 -18.28 3.08
N THR A 184 46.19 -17.16 3.29
CA THR A 184 46.77 -15.88 3.73
C THR A 184 46.28 -15.56 5.13
N LEU A 185 47.20 -15.22 6.03
CA LEU A 185 46.87 -14.65 7.34
C LEU A 185 46.93 -13.13 7.24
N LEU A 186 45.82 -12.45 7.44
CA LEU A 186 45.80 -11.02 7.74
C LEU A 186 45.94 -10.84 9.25
N MET A 187 46.89 -9.98 9.63
CA MET A 187 47.14 -9.58 11.01
C MET A 187 46.99 -8.07 11.13
N ASP A 188 45.96 -7.61 11.82
CA ASP A 188 45.75 -6.21 12.15
C ASP A 188 46.05 -5.96 13.63
N VAL A 189 47.20 -5.34 13.91
CA VAL A 189 47.64 -5.05 15.27
C VAL A 189 47.22 -3.62 15.65
N GLY A 190 46.10 -3.52 16.35
CA GLY A 190 45.53 -2.27 16.88
C GLY A 190 46.22 -1.80 18.17
N ALA A 191 45.61 -0.85 18.85
CA ALA A 191 46.14 -0.35 20.13
C ALA A 191 45.92 -1.33 21.29
N GLU A 192 44.76 -1.97 21.37
CA GLU A 192 44.40 -2.85 22.49
C GLU A 192 44.41 -4.33 22.11
N ASN A 193 44.05 -4.63 20.85
CA ASN A 193 43.84 -5.99 20.37
C ASN A 193 44.48 -6.20 19.00
N THR A 194 44.72 -7.46 18.67
CA THR A 194 45.14 -7.92 17.34
C THR A 194 44.05 -8.79 16.72
N ASN A 195 43.55 -8.39 15.56
CA ASN A 195 42.63 -9.21 14.76
C ASN A 195 43.44 -10.13 13.85
N LEU A 196 43.20 -11.44 13.95
CA LEU A 196 43.76 -12.45 13.06
C LEU A 196 42.65 -13.00 12.17
N VAL A 197 42.84 -12.89 10.85
CA VAL A 197 41.90 -13.39 9.84
C VAL A 197 42.66 -14.28 8.87
N ILE A 198 42.33 -15.57 8.83
CA ILE A 198 42.91 -16.49 7.85
C ILE A 198 41.89 -16.71 6.74
N ALA A 199 42.30 -16.49 5.49
CA ALA A 199 41.48 -16.75 4.32
C ALA A 199 42.14 -17.77 3.39
N ASP A 200 41.38 -18.77 2.96
CA ASP A 200 41.82 -19.80 2.02
C ASP A 200 40.72 -20.16 1.03
N GLY A 201 40.81 -19.64 -0.20
CA GLY A 201 39.70 -19.69 -1.14
C GLY A 201 38.48 -18.97 -0.56
N GLU A 202 37.36 -19.68 -0.48
CA GLU A 202 36.15 -19.19 0.17
C GLU A 202 36.18 -19.32 1.70
N ARG A 203 37.07 -20.17 2.26
CA ARG A 203 37.12 -20.42 3.70
C ARG A 203 37.67 -19.21 4.45
N VAL A 204 37.08 -18.93 5.60
CA VAL A 204 37.49 -17.84 6.50
C VAL A 204 37.55 -18.35 7.93
N TRP A 205 38.56 -17.90 8.67
CA TRP A 205 38.69 -18.14 10.09
C TRP A 205 39.11 -16.85 10.77
N ILE A 206 38.50 -16.55 11.92
CA ILE A 206 38.67 -15.29 12.64
C ILE A 206 39.01 -15.60 14.09
N ARG A 207 40.01 -14.91 14.63
CA ARG A 207 40.32 -14.89 16.06
C ARG A 207 40.81 -13.52 16.48
N ASN A 208 40.34 -13.05 17.62
CA ASN A 208 40.88 -11.86 18.27
C ASN A 208 41.88 -12.26 19.36
N VAL A 209 42.98 -11.53 19.47
CA VAL A 209 44.02 -11.71 20.49
C VAL A 209 44.10 -10.43 21.33
N PRO A 210 44.05 -10.51 22.67
CA PRO A 210 44.09 -9.34 23.57
C PRO A 210 45.52 -8.81 23.78
N ILE A 211 46.24 -8.60 22.67
CA ILE A 211 47.58 -8.01 22.63
C ILE A 211 47.56 -6.94 21.55
N GLY A 212 47.99 -5.73 21.89
CA GLY A 212 48.07 -4.61 20.96
C GLY A 212 49.20 -3.63 21.29
N GLY A 213 49.19 -2.49 20.60
CA GLY A 213 50.12 -1.38 20.74
C GLY A 213 50.34 -0.89 22.18
N ASN A 214 49.32 -0.97 23.04
CA ASN A 214 49.33 -0.53 24.43
C ASN A 214 50.18 -1.45 25.30
N ASN A 215 50.26 -2.74 24.98
CA ASN A 215 51.13 -3.69 25.70
C ASN A 215 52.60 -3.29 25.54
N PHE A 216 53.01 -2.87 24.34
CA PHE A 216 54.34 -2.33 24.07
C PHE A 216 54.60 -1.04 24.85
N THR A 217 53.62 -0.12 24.86
CA THR A 217 53.71 1.13 25.62
C THR A 217 53.85 0.88 27.11
N ASN A 218 53.08 -0.05 27.66
CA ASN A 218 53.13 -0.43 29.07
C ASN A 218 54.45 -1.11 29.45
N ALA A 219 55.05 -1.91 28.55
CA ALA A 219 56.37 -2.49 28.76
C ALA A 219 57.45 -1.39 28.85
N LEU A 220 57.40 -0.41 27.95
CA LEU A 220 58.31 0.75 27.99
C LEU A 220 58.08 1.64 29.22
N ALA A 221 56.83 1.87 29.59
CA ALA A 221 56.47 2.64 30.78
C ALA A 221 57.06 2.02 32.04
N ARG A 222 57.02 0.69 32.16
CA ARG A 222 57.60 -0.05 33.30
C ARG A 222 59.13 0.00 33.28
N GLU A 223 59.77 -0.30 32.15
CA GLU A 223 61.23 -0.36 32.04
C GLU A 223 61.88 1.01 32.29
N PHE A 224 61.36 2.05 31.64
CA PHE A 224 61.93 3.40 31.72
C PHE A 224 61.30 4.25 32.82
N LYS A 225 60.35 3.70 33.60
CA LYS A 225 59.58 4.39 34.65
C LYS A 225 58.96 5.70 34.14
N LEU A 226 58.37 5.65 32.95
CA LEU A 226 57.75 6.79 32.28
C LEU A 226 56.22 6.74 32.38
N PRO A 227 55.53 7.89 32.47
CA PRO A 227 54.10 7.96 32.24
C PRO A 227 53.72 7.40 30.85
N PHE A 228 52.51 6.85 30.71
CA PHE A 228 52.04 6.20 29.49
C PHE A 228 52.20 7.08 28.24
N SER A 229 51.86 8.37 28.32
CA SER A 229 52.00 9.32 27.20
C SER A 229 53.45 9.52 26.74
N LYS A 230 54.40 9.56 27.68
CA LYS A 230 55.84 9.66 27.37
C LYS A 230 56.37 8.35 26.79
N ALA A 231 55.94 7.21 27.34
CA ALA A 231 56.28 5.90 26.81
C ALA A 231 55.72 5.69 25.39
N GLU A 232 54.53 6.19 25.10
CA GLU A 232 53.92 6.14 23.76
C GLU A 232 54.72 6.98 22.76
N SER A 233 55.14 8.18 23.16
CA SER A 233 56.01 9.01 22.33
C SER A 233 57.36 8.34 22.08
N LEU A 234 57.97 7.74 23.11
CA LEU A 234 59.22 6.97 22.99
C LEU A 234 59.04 5.76 22.05
N LYS A 235 57.88 5.08 22.11
CA LYS A 235 57.53 3.97 21.23
C LYS A 235 57.44 4.42 19.76
N ARG A 236 56.74 5.53 19.49
CA ARG A 236 56.54 6.08 18.13
C ARG A 236 57.86 6.52 17.50
N HIS A 237 58.79 7.06 18.29
CA HIS A 237 60.11 7.54 17.85
C HIS A 237 61.25 6.57 18.21
N ALA A 238 60.94 5.28 18.41
CA ALA A 238 61.91 4.29 18.90
C ALA A 238 63.14 4.15 18.01
N ALA A 239 62.97 4.27 16.68
CA ALA A 239 64.06 4.15 15.71
C ALA A 239 65.04 5.34 15.74
N GLU A 240 64.57 6.53 16.14
CA GLU A 240 65.35 7.77 16.19
C GLU A 240 66.02 7.97 17.57
N SER A 241 65.62 7.18 18.56
CA SER A 241 66.12 7.30 19.92
C SER A 241 67.58 6.85 20.04
N LYS A 242 68.37 7.61 20.80
CA LYS A 242 69.73 7.21 21.23
C LYS A 242 69.73 5.87 21.99
N HIS A 243 68.59 5.50 22.56
CA HIS A 243 68.39 4.28 23.34
C HIS A 243 67.64 3.19 22.55
N ALA A 244 67.63 3.24 21.21
CA ALA A 244 66.88 2.30 20.36
C ALA A 244 67.06 0.82 20.74
N ARG A 245 68.29 0.40 21.07
CA ARG A 245 68.58 -0.98 21.51
C ARG A 245 67.87 -1.34 22.82
N GLN A 246 67.87 -0.45 23.81
CA GLN A 246 67.22 -0.67 25.10
C GLN A 246 65.69 -0.67 24.95
N VAL A 247 65.16 0.26 24.13
CA VAL A 247 63.74 0.31 23.78
C VAL A 247 63.28 -1.00 23.13
N PHE A 248 64.05 -1.54 22.19
CA PHE A 248 63.75 -2.82 21.56
C PHE A 248 63.81 -4.00 22.56
N GLN A 249 64.81 -4.04 23.44
CA GLN A 249 64.90 -5.10 24.47
C GLN A 249 63.70 -5.07 25.43
N ALA A 250 63.25 -3.87 25.83
CA ALA A 250 62.08 -3.70 26.68
C ALA A 250 60.79 -4.20 26.03
N MET A 251 60.67 -4.07 24.71
CA MET A 251 59.49 -4.53 23.95
C MET A 251 59.55 -6.02 23.57
N ARG A 252 60.73 -6.65 23.64
CA ARG A 252 60.94 -8.04 23.19
C ARG A 252 60.02 -9.08 23.84
N PRO A 253 59.69 -9.02 25.14
CA PRO A 253 58.72 -9.93 25.75
C PRO A 253 57.35 -9.87 25.06
N VAL A 254 56.88 -8.66 24.75
CA VAL A 254 55.58 -8.46 24.09
C VAL A 254 55.60 -8.97 22.64
N PHE A 255 56.74 -8.89 21.94
CA PHE A 255 56.90 -9.56 20.65
C PHE A 255 56.76 -11.09 20.77
N GLY A 256 57.34 -11.68 21.81
CA GLY A 256 57.25 -13.12 22.09
C GLY A 256 55.81 -13.56 22.40
N ASP A 257 55.09 -12.79 23.21
CA ASP A 257 53.69 -13.06 23.55
C ASP A 257 52.79 -13.01 22.30
N LEU A 258 52.93 -11.97 21.48
CA LEU A 258 52.18 -11.83 20.23
C LEU A 258 52.49 -12.99 19.27
N LEU A 259 53.77 -13.31 19.08
CA LEU A 259 54.21 -14.43 18.23
C LEU A 259 53.62 -15.76 18.71
N THR A 260 53.61 -16.01 20.01
CA THR A 260 53.06 -17.24 20.60
C THR A 260 51.57 -17.37 20.30
N GLU A 261 50.81 -16.27 20.43
CA GLU A 261 49.38 -16.27 20.11
C GLU A 261 49.10 -16.45 18.62
N VAL A 262 49.96 -15.90 17.76
CA VAL A 262 49.88 -16.09 16.30
C VAL A 262 50.18 -17.55 15.94
N GLN A 263 51.24 -18.16 16.50
CA GLN A 263 51.57 -19.57 16.28
C GLN A 263 50.44 -20.49 16.75
N ARG A 264 49.85 -20.22 17.93
CA ARG A 264 48.69 -20.97 18.43
C ARG A 264 47.49 -20.85 17.49
N SER A 265 47.25 -19.67 16.92
CA SER A 265 46.17 -19.41 15.97
C SER A 265 46.35 -20.20 14.68
N ILE A 266 47.55 -20.15 14.10
CA ILE A 266 47.89 -20.91 12.89
C ILE A 266 47.79 -22.41 13.17
N GLY A 267 48.29 -22.88 14.31
CA GLY A 267 48.22 -24.28 14.72
C GLY A 267 46.79 -24.79 14.86
N TYR A 268 45.90 -24.00 15.49
CA TYR A 268 44.48 -24.34 15.61
C TYR A 268 43.77 -24.36 14.25
N TYR A 269 44.05 -23.39 13.37
CA TYR A 269 43.49 -23.39 12.02
C TYR A 269 43.93 -24.61 11.21
N THR A 270 45.22 -24.95 11.28
CA THR A 270 45.80 -26.10 10.55
C THR A 270 45.31 -27.44 11.08
N SER A 271 44.98 -27.54 12.37
CA SER A 271 44.41 -28.76 12.94
C SER A 271 42.98 -29.02 12.45
N LEU A 272 42.20 -27.95 12.19
CA LEU A 272 40.88 -28.02 11.57
C LEU A 272 40.96 -28.26 10.05
N HIS A 273 41.98 -27.71 9.38
CA HIS A 273 42.15 -27.74 7.93
C HIS A 273 43.53 -28.29 7.55
N ARG A 274 43.69 -29.61 7.61
CA ARG A 274 44.99 -30.28 7.39
C ARG A 274 45.54 -30.11 5.97
N ASP A 275 44.67 -29.81 5.02
CA ASP A 275 44.95 -29.53 3.61
C ASP A 275 45.44 -28.09 3.37
N SER A 276 45.29 -27.20 4.36
CA SER A 276 45.61 -25.78 4.22
C SER A 276 46.87 -25.40 5.00
N ARG A 277 47.72 -24.56 4.41
CA ARG A 277 48.90 -23.99 5.06
C ARG A 277 48.99 -22.50 4.77
N VAL A 278 49.25 -21.71 5.82
CA VAL A 278 49.48 -20.27 5.70
C VAL A 278 50.79 -20.03 4.97
N GLN A 279 50.73 -19.37 3.81
CA GLN A 279 51.90 -19.13 2.96
C GLN A 279 52.47 -17.72 3.13
N ARG A 280 51.61 -16.76 3.53
CA ARG A 280 51.98 -15.35 3.65
C ARG A 280 51.18 -14.67 4.75
N VAL A 281 51.74 -13.60 5.30
CA VAL A 281 51.08 -12.73 6.27
C VAL A 281 50.92 -11.33 5.66
N MET A 282 49.68 -10.86 5.59
CA MET A 282 49.35 -9.48 5.27
C MET A 282 49.27 -8.68 6.58
N ALA A 283 50.15 -7.70 6.75
CA ALA A 283 50.29 -6.96 7.99
C ALA A 283 49.62 -5.58 7.91
N LEU A 284 48.72 -5.32 8.86
CA LEU A 284 47.95 -4.09 9.04
C LEU A 284 48.02 -3.62 10.49
N GLY A 285 47.64 -2.37 10.72
CA GLY A 285 47.68 -1.74 12.02
C GLY A 285 49.00 -1.01 12.27
N ASN A 286 48.91 0.07 13.04
CA ASN A 286 50.05 0.98 13.24
C ASN A 286 51.20 0.37 14.04
N ALA A 287 51.00 -0.76 14.73
CA ALA A 287 52.09 -1.43 15.43
C ALA A 287 53.15 -2.01 14.47
N PHE A 288 52.83 -2.28 13.20
CA PHE A 288 53.84 -2.70 12.22
C PHE A 288 54.81 -1.60 11.80
N ARG A 289 54.61 -0.36 12.27
CA ARG A 289 55.63 0.70 12.20
C ARG A 289 56.77 0.51 13.20
N LEU A 290 56.57 -0.33 14.21
CA LEU A 290 57.62 -0.65 15.17
C LEU A 290 58.79 -1.32 14.45
N ALA A 291 59.96 -0.70 14.56
CA ALA A 291 61.17 -1.21 13.97
C ALA A 291 61.44 -2.65 14.43
N GLY A 292 61.51 -3.56 13.48
CA GLY A 292 61.82 -4.98 13.72
C GLY A 292 60.62 -5.89 14.01
N LEU A 293 59.39 -5.39 14.22
CA LEU A 293 58.23 -6.26 14.48
C LEU A 293 57.97 -7.21 13.30
N ALA A 294 57.83 -6.66 12.08
CA ALA A 294 57.57 -7.47 10.89
C ALA A 294 58.68 -8.52 10.66
N LYS A 295 59.95 -8.09 10.78
CA LYS A 295 61.11 -8.97 10.65
C LYS A 295 61.15 -10.06 11.72
N TYR A 296 60.84 -9.72 12.97
CA TYR A 296 60.79 -10.66 14.09
C TYR A 296 59.72 -11.75 13.85
N ILE A 297 58.52 -11.34 13.44
CA ILE A 297 57.44 -12.29 13.11
C ILE A 297 57.84 -13.17 11.93
N ALA A 298 58.37 -12.58 10.84
CA ALA A 298 58.76 -13.32 9.64
C ALA A 298 59.82 -14.39 9.93
N GLN A 299 60.86 -14.04 10.70
CA GLN A 299 61.95 -14.96 11.06
C GLN A 299 61.48 -16.14 11.90
N ASN A 300 60.55 -15.91 12.85
CA ASN A 300 60.10 -16.95 13.76
C ASN A 300 58.93 -17.80 13.21
N LEU A 301 58.11 -17.25 12.31
CA LEU A 301 57.06 -18.00 11.64
C LEU A 301 57.56 -18.74 10.39
N GLY A 302 58.68 -18.33 9.80
CA GLY A 302 59.19 -18.89 8.55
C GLY A 302 58.29 -18.58 7.34
N VAL A 303 57.48 -17.53 7.43
CA VAL A 303 56.59 -17.05 6.36
C VAL A 303 56.87 -15.58 6.08
N ASP A 304 56.61 -15.16 4.85
CA ASP A 304 56.77 -13.77 4.47
C ASP A 304 55.69 -12.89 5.13
N VAL A 305 56.12 -11.76 5.70
CA VAL A 305 55.25 -10.78 6.38
C VAL A 305 55.33 -9.48 5.62
N GLN A 306 54.25 -9.13 4.94
CA GLN A 306 54.16 -7.98 4.04
C GLN A 306 53.25 -6.91 4.66
N PRO A 307 53.80 -5.82 5.23
CA PRO A 307 53.02 -4.64 5.58
C PRO A 307 52.34 -4.07 4.33
N VAL A 308 51.07 -3.67 4.45
CA VAL A 308 50.35 -3.07 3.33
C VAL A 308 50.86 -1.66 3.08
N GLU A 309 51.55 -1.45 1.96
CA GLU A 309 52.07 -0.13 1.54
C GLU A 309 51.09 0.65 0.65
N LYS A 310 50.32 -0.05 -0.18
CA LYS A 310 49.34 0.53 -1.10
C LYS A 310 48.12 -0.40 -1.21
N ILE A 311 46.94 0.20 -1.31
CA ILE A 311 45.69 -0.50 -1.63
C ILE A 311 45.59 -0.59 -3.15
N THR A 312 45.81 -1.78 -3.71
CA THR A 312 45.93 -1.97 -5.17
C THR A 312 44.60 -1.82 -5.89
N ALA A 313 43.50 -2.19 -5.24
CA ALA A 313 42.12 -2.10 -5.75
C ALA A 313 41.71 -0.73 -6.26
N LEU A 314 42.26 0.34 -5.67
CA LEU A 314 41.79 1.69 -5.90
C LEU A 314 42.57 2.45 -6.99
N GLY A 315 43.62 1.84 -7.56
CA GLY A 315 44.47 2.47 -8.56
C GLY A 315 45.13 3.77 -8.06
N ASP A 316 45.42 4.69 -8.97
CA ASP A 316 46.03 6.00 -8.68
C ASP A 316 44.96 7.08 -8.50
N ALA A 317 43.99 6.84 -7.62
CA ALA A 317 43.04 7.88 -7.27
C ALA A 317 43.77 9.04 -6.55
N GLU A 318 43.52 10.28 -6.98
CA GLU A 318 44.15 11.49 -6.42
C GLU A 318 43.97 11.57 -4.90
N ALA A 319 42.80 11.19 -4.39
CA ALA A 319 42.50 11.12 -2.96
C ALA A 319 43.47 10.22 -2.17
N LEU A 320 44.04 9.17 -2.77
CA LEU A 320 44.97 8.23 -2.11
C LEU A 320 46.43 8.62 -2.27
N SER A 321 46.70 9.56 -3.18
CA SER A 321 48.04 10.12 -3.39
C SER A 321 48.46 11.07 -2.27
N ALA A 322 47.48 11.57 -1.50
CA ALA A 322 47.66 12.49 -0.39
C ALA A 322 48.67 11.94 0.66
N PRO A 323 49.65 12.74 1.11
CA PRO A 323 50.64 12.32 2.11
C PRO A 323 49.99 11.74 3.38
N LEU A 324 48.92 12.39 3.87
CA LEU A 324 48.19 11.96 5.06
C LEU A 324 47.61 10.55 4.93
N PHE A 325 47.16 10.14 3.73
CA PHE A 325 46.64 8.79 3.49
C PHE A 325 47.77 7.77 3.48
N LYS A 326 48.87 8.05 2.75
CA LYS A 326 50.06 7.18 2.71
C LYS A 326 50.64 6.97 4.11
N GLU A 327 50.70 8.04 4.89
CA GLU A 327 51.11 8.02 6.29
C GLU A 327 50.13 7.30 7.22
N ASN A 328 48.97 6.82 6.77
CA ASN A 328 48.01 6.10 7.62
C ASN A 328 47.50 4.79 6.98
N VAL A 329 48.04 4.39 5.82
CA VAL A 329 47.54 3.28 4.99
C VAL A 329 47.35 1.98 5.77
N LEU A 330 48.27 1.65 6.68
CA LEU A 330 48.21 0.45 7.53
C LEU A 330 46.95 0.41 8.42
N SER A 331 46.35 1.55 8.74
CA SER A 331 45.18 1.64 9.62
C SER A 331 43.84 1.70 8.87
N PHE A 332 43.85 1.68 7.52
CA PHE A 332 42.64 1.82 6.70
C PHE A 332 41.96 0.50 6.33
N GLY A 333 42.54 -0.66 6.69
CA GLY A 333 41.99 -1.96 6.31
C GLY A 333 40.53 -2.14 6.72
N VAL A 334 40.18 -1.78 7.96
CA VAL A 334 38.79 -1.84 8.46
C VAL A 334 37.88 -0.90 7.67
N ALA A 335 38.20 0.39 7.61
CA ALA A 335 37.38 1.40 6.92
C ALA A 335 37.15 1.06 5.44
N PHE A 336 38.16 0.51 4.77
CA PHE A 336 38.05 0.03 3.39
C PHE A 336 37.11 -1.16 3.27
N GLY A 337 37.27 -2.18 4.13
CA GLY A 337 36.42 -3.35 4.16
C GLY A 337 34.94 -3.03 4.41
N LEU A 338 34.67 -2.06 5.31
CA LEU A 338 33.33 -1.53 5.55
C LEU A 338 32.76 -0.86 4.30
N ALA A 339 33.55 0.01 3.66
CA ALA A 339 33.09 0.74 2.48
C ALA A 339 32.81 -0.21 1.29
N ILE A 340 33.64 -1.23 1.10
CA ILE A 340 33.43 -2.29 0.11
C ILE A 340 32.14 -3.07 0.35
N GLN A 341 31.86 -3.40 1.62
CA GLN A 341 30.61 -4.07 1.98
C GLN A 341 29.41 -3.23 1.56
N GLY A 342 29.41 -1.93 1.86
CA GLY A 342 28.26 -1.06 1.54
C GLY A 342 28.10 -0.76 0.07
N VAL A 343 29.19 -0.85 -0.68
CA VAL A 343 29.17 -0.78 -2.14
C VAL A 343 28.50 -2.03 -2.73
N GLY A 344 28.50 -3.14 -2.00
CA GLY A 344 27.88 -4.41 -2.41
C GLY A 344 28.84 -5.41 -3.06
N VAL A 345 30.15 -5.17 -2.97
CA VAL A 345 31.21 -6.06 -3.51
C VAL A 345 32.01 -6.78 -2.43
N GLY A 346 31.64 -6.61 -1.15
CA GLY A 346 32.22 -7.37 -0.04
C GLY A 346 31.85 -8.84 -0.07
N ALA A 347 32.79 -9.70 0.32
CA ALA A 347 32.60 -11.13 0.42
C ALA A 347 31.54 -11.50 1.49
N ILE A 348 31.59 -10.80 2.63
CA ILE A 348 30.62 -10.90 3.73
C ILE A 348 29.77 -9.62 3.81
N GLN A 349 28.44 -9.77 3.85
CA GLN A 349 27.45 -8.70 3.81
C GLN A 349 26.55 -8.62 5.06
N THR A 350 26.89 -9.34 6.12
CA THR A 350 26.12 -9.37 7.36
C THR A 350 26.02 -8.02 8.06
N SER A 351 25.00 -7.82 8.87
CA SER A 351 24.88 -6.64 9.73
C SER A 351 24.47 -6.97 11.15
N LEU A 352 25.19 -6.37 12.10
CA LEU A 352 24.83 -6.38 13.51
C LEU A 352 24.07 -5.12 13.93
N LEU A 353 23.46 -4.38 12.98
CA LEU A 353 22.64 -3.23 13.35
C LEU A 353 21.36 -3.73 14.04
N PRO A 354 21.04 -3.28 15.27
CA PRO A 354 19.88 -3.75 16.00
C PRO A 354 18.57 -3.51 15.22
N PRO A 355 17.64 -4.48 15.21
CA PRO A 355 16.40 -4.39 14.45
C PRO A 355 15.51 -3.21 14.89
N GLU A 356 15.63 -2.76 16.13
CA GLU A 356 14.93 -1.61 16.69
C GLU A 356 15.33 -0.31 15.98
N ILE A 357 16.64 -0.13 15.76
CA ILE A 357 17.20 1.04 15.07
C ILE A 357 16.85 1.01 13.58
N LEU A 358 16.92 -0.16 12.96
CA LEU A 358 16.48 -0.37 11.57
C LEU A 358 15.01 0.00 11.38
N SER A 359 14.14 -0.50 12.27
CA SER A 359 12.69 -0.24 12.21
C SER A 359 12.38 1.24 12.42
N ALA A 360 13.02 1.89 13.39
CA ALA A 360 12.90 3.32 13.62
C ALA A 360 13.34 4.15 12.40
N LYS A 361 14.43 3.75 11.74
CA LYS A 361 14.94 4.40 10.52
C LYS A 361 13.98 4.26 9.35
N VAL A 362 13.46 3.06 9.11
CA VAL A 362 12.45 2.78 8.07
C VAL A 362 11.19 3.61 8.31
N LEU A 363 10.72 3.65 9.56
CA LEU A 363 9.56 4.45 9.95
C LEU A 363 9.79 5.94 9.72
N ARG A 364 10.94 6.48 10.13
CA ARG A 364 11.30 7.90 9.91
C ARG A 364 11.35 8.23 8.42
N ARG A 365 11.92 7.35 7.59
CA ARG A 365 11.95 7.52 6.12
C ARG A 365 10.56 7.46 5.50
N LYS A 366 9.65 6.66 6.04
CA LYS A 366 8.26 6.54 5.58
C LYS A 366 7.32 7.59 6.17
N ARG A 367 7.70 8.27 7.25
CA ARG A 367 6.93 9.34 7.92
C ARG A 367 6.34 10.38 6.96
N PRO A 368 7.07 10.96 5.98
CA PRO A 368 6.46 11.92 5.05
C PRO A 368 5.34 11.31 4.21
N PHE A 369 5.44 10.04 3.84
CA PHE A 369 4.37 9.33 3.10
C PHE A 369 3.15 9.09 3.99
N PHE A 370 3.35 8.72 5.25
CA PHE A 370 2.24 8.58 6.21
C PHE A 370 1.54 9.92 6.48
N VAL A 371 2.30 11.01 6.61
CA VAL A 371 1.74 12.36 6.75
C VAL A 371 0.97 12.75 5.49
N ALA A 372 1.52 12.54 4.30
CA ALA A 372 0.85 12.82 3.04
C ALA A 372 -0.44 12.00 2.88
N ALA A 373 -0.41 10.71 3.22
CA ALA A 373 -1.58 9.86 3.23
C ALA A 373 -2.64 10.35 4.23
N GLY A 374 -2.23 10.76 5.43
CA GLY A 374 -3.14 11.33 6.43
C GLY A 374 -3.81 12.62 5.95
N VAL A 375 -3.06 13.53 5.32
CA VAL A 375 -3.60 14.76 4.71
C VAL A 375 -4.56 14.42 3.57
N ALA A 376 -4.24 13.43 2.73
CA ALA A 376 -5.11 13.00 1.64
C ALA A 376 -6.44 12.42 2.17
N VAL A 377 -6.40 11.62 3.24
CA VAL A 377 -7.60 11.07 3.89
C VAL A 377 -8.44 12.19 4.51
N LEU A 378 -7.83 13.12 5.25
CA LEU A 378 -8.55 14.27 5.80
C LEU A 378 -9.18 15.15 4.70
N GLY A 379 -8.47 15.34 3.60
CA GLY A 379 -9.01 16.02 2.42
C GLY A 379 -10.22 15.29 1.83
N ALA A 380 -10.14 13.98 1.67
CA ALA A 380 -11.26 13.16 1.16
C ALA A 380 -12.48 13.21 2.10
N VAL A 381 -12.26 13.11 3.42
CA VAL A 381 -13.33 13.25 4.43
C VAL A 381 -13.94 14.65 4.39
N GLY A 382 -13.12 15.69 4.25
CA GLY A 382 -13.59 17.07 4.09
C GLY A 382 -14.43 17.27 2.83
N CYS A 383 -14.00 16.72 1.68
CA CYS A 383 -14.77 16.74 0.44
C CYS A 383 -16.10 15.99 0.58
N PHE A 384 -16.10 14.81 1.21
CA PHE A 384 -17.32 14.04 1.47
C PHE A 384 -18.27 14.79 2.40
N ALA A 385 -17.78 15.38 3.49
CA ALA A 385 -18.60 16.19 4.39
C ALA A 385 -19.19 17.43 3.69
N TYR A 386 -18.39 18.10 2.85
CA TYR A 386 -18.87 19.23 2.04
C TYR A 386 -19.98 18.80 1.06
N ASP A 387 -19.80 17.68 0.37
CA ASP A 387 -20.80 17.12 -0.53
C ASP A 387 -22.10 16.74 0.20
N GLN A 388 -22.01 16.17 1.40
CA GLN A 388 -23.17 15.89 2.26
C GLN A 388 -23.90 17.17 2.69
N VAL A 389 -23.18 18.20 3.12
CA VAL A 389 -23.79 19.49 3.50
C VAL A 389 -24.48 20.13 2.31
N LYS A 390 -23.84 20.13 1.13
CA LYS A 390 -24.41 20.65 -0.11
C LYS A 390 -25.68 19.88 -0.51
N THR A 391 -25.61 18.55 -0.51
CA THR A 391 -26.74 17.66 -0.85
C THR A 391 -27.90 17.86 0.12
N CYS A 392 -27.65 17.95 1.43
CA CYS A 392 -28.67 18.27 2.42
C CYS A 392 -29.29 19.66 2.19
N GLY A 393 -28.50 20.67 1.85
CA GLY A 393 -29.00 22.00 1.49
C GLY A 393 -29.92 21.98 0.27
N GLU A 394 -29.55 21.25 -0.78
CA GLU A 394 -30.38 21.06 -1.98
C GLU A 394 -31.69 20.30 -1.67
N LEU A 395 -31.64 19.28 -0.82
CA LEU A 395 -32.81 18.51 -0.40
C LEU A 395 -33.77 19.35 0.46
N VAL A 396 -33.26 20.17 1.39
CA VAL A 396 -34.08 21.11 2.18
C VAL A 396 -34.74 22.17 1.27
N GLY A 397 -34.00 22.68 0.28
CA GLY A 397 -34.56 23.59 -0.72
C GLY A 397 -35.72 22.96 -1.51
N ARG A 398 -35.57 21.70 -1.93
CA ARG A 398 -36.64 20.94 -2.61
C ARG A 398 -37.83 20.62 -1.70
N ALA A 399 -37.58 20.32 -0.43
CA ALA A 399 -38.65 20.09 0.55
C ALA A 399 -39.52 21.34 0.74
N GLY A 400 -38.91 22.54 0.81
CA GLY A 400 -39.64 23.80 0.84
C GLY A 400 -40.56 24.02 -0.38
N THR A 401 -40.10 23.63 -1.58
CA THR A 401 -40.95 23.68 -2.78
C THR A 401 -42.06 22.62 -2.79
N ALA A 402 -41.83 21.46 -2.19
CA ALA A 402 -42.84 20.41 -2.07
C ALA A 402 -43.97 20.81 -1.09
N GLU A 403 -43.63 21.51 0.00
CA GLU A 403 -44.63 22.02 0.95
C GLU A 403 -45.48 23.15 0.34
N ALA A 404 -44.89 23.99 -0.51
CA ALA A 404 -45.63 24.98 -1.30
C ALA A 404 -46.60 24.31 -2.28
N LEU A 405 -46.17 23.28 -3.00
CA LEU A 405 -47.02 22.50 -3.91
C LEU A 405 -48.14 21.74 -3.17
N ALA A 406 -47.85 21.19 -1.98
CA ALA A 406 -48.85 20.51 -1.16
C ALA A 406 -49.98 21.44 -0.70
N LYS A 407 -49.66 22.70 -0.36
CA LYS A 407 -50.67 23.73 -0.03
C LYS A 407 -51.54 24.07 -1.24
N THR A 408 -50.96 24.15 -2.44
CA THR A 408 -51.73 24.40 -3.68
C THR A 408 -52.67 23.22 -4.00
N ILE A 409 -52.22 21.97 -3.81
CA ILE A 409 -53.04 20.77 -4.03
C ILE A 409 -54.20 20.69 -3.02
N ALA A 410 -53.98 21.04 -1.75
CA ALA A 410 -55.03 21.08 -0.74
C ALA A 410 -56.12 22.11 -1.08
N ALA A 411 -55.73 23.29 -1.57
CA ALA A 411 -56.68 24.32 -2.03
C ALA A 411 -57.55 23.83 -3.21
N ILE A 412 -56.95 23.10 -4.15
CA ILE A 412 -57.68 22.51 -5.30
C ILE A 412 -58.66 21.42 -4.85
N GLN A 413 -58.32 20.61 -3.84
CA GLN A 413 -59.22 19.58 -3.31
C GLN A 413 -60.44 20.17 -2.59
N ASP A 414 -60.28 21.28 -1.87
CA ASP A 414 -61.40 21.95 -1.21
C ASP A 414 -62.37 22.58 -2.22
N ASP A 415 -61.89 23.11 -3.34
CA ASP A 415 -62.75 23.63 -4.39
C ASP A 415 -63.50 22.53 -5.16
N ASN A 416 -62.87 21.37 -5.39
CA ASN A 416 -63.55 20.21 -6.00
C ASN A 416 -64.69 19.68 -5.10
N LYS A 417 -64.52 19.66 -3.77
CA LYS A 417 -65.60 19.28 -2.84
C LYS A 417 -66.82 20.20 -2.94
N LYS A 418 -66.60 21.51 -3.05
CA LYS A 418 -67.70 22.47 -3.22
C LYS A 418 -68.48 22.21 -4.51
N GLN A 419 -67.78 21.95 -5.61
CA GLN A 419 -68.44 21.63 -6.90
C GLN A 419 -69.26 20.33 -6.82
N GLN A 420 -68.75 19.30 -6.13
CA GLN A 420 -69.48 18.05 -5.92
C GLN A 420 -70.79 18.25 -5.16
N THR A 421 -70.78 19.13 -4.15
CA THR A 421 -71.96 19.43 -3.33
C THR A 421 -73.03 20.17 -4.13
N GLU A 422 -72.62 21.02 -5.08
CA GLU A 422 -73.52 21.75 -5.98
C GLU A 422 -74.16 20.78 -7.00
N PHE A 423 -73.40 19.80 -7.49
CA PHE A 423 -73.89 18.76 -8.39
C PHE A 423 -74.93 17.84 -7.73
N ASP A 424 -74.71 17.44 -6.47
CA ASP A 424 -75.66 16.59 -5.73
C ASP A 424 -77.01 17.30 -5.48
N LYS A 425 -77.00 18.62 -5.28
CA LYS A 425 -78.25 19.42 -5.19
C LYS A 425 -79.03 19.40 -6.50
N GLN A 426 -78.34 19.55 -7.64
CA GLN A 426 -78.98 19.52 -8.96
C GLN A 426 -79.56 18.13 -9.27
N LYS A 427 -78.85 17.06 -8.88
CA LYS A 427 -79.32 15.69 -9.04
C LYS A 427 -80.56 15.37 -8.20
N ALA A 428 -80.65 15.91 -6.98
CA ALA A 428 -81.83 15.77 -6.13
C ALA A 428 -83.06 16.49 -6.71
N ALA A 429 -82.88 17.66 -7.32
CA ALA A 429 -83.97 18.37 -7.98
C ALA A 429 -84.53 17.60 -9.19
N LEU A 430 -83.67 16.93 -9.95
CA LEU A 430 -84.07 16.11 -11.10
C LEU A 430 -84.89 14.87 -10.69
N ALA A 431 -84.58 14.26 -9.55
CA ALA A 431 -85.30 13.09 -9.04
C ALA A 431 -86.76 13.42 -8.65
N VAL A 432 -87.02 14.65 -8.20
CA VAL A 432 -88.38 15.12 -7.84
C VAL A 432 -89.26 15.27 -9.08
N GLU A 433 -88.71 15.74 -10.20
CA GLU A 433 -89.45 15.84 -11.46
C GLU A 433 -89.74 14.47 -12.09
N GLN A 434 -88.82 13.51 -12.00
CA GLN A 434 -89.05 12.15 -12.49
C GLN A 434 -90.17 11.42 -11.72
N ALA A 435 -90.36 11.71 -10.43
CA ALA A 435 -91.45 11.14 -9.64
C ALA A 435 -92.84 11.64 -10.09
N ARG A 436 -92.95 12.92 -10.52
CA ARG A 436 -94.21 13.48 -11.05
C ARG A 436 -94.62 12.84 -12.38
N ILE A 437 -93.66 12.53 -13.24
CA ILE A 437 -93.91 11.90 -14.54
C ILE A 437 -94.48 10.48 -14.37
N ALA A 438 -94.02 9.73 -13.35
CA ALA A 438 -94.50 8.38 -13.07
C ALA A 438 -95.96 8.33 -12.60
N GLU A 439 -96.42 9.36 -11.88
CA GLU A 439 -97.79 9.43 -11.35
C GLU A 439 -98.83 9.65 -12.46
N VAL A 440 -98.49 10.42 -13.50
CA VAL A 440 -99.34 10.67 -14.67
C VAL A 440 -99.50 9.41 -15.54
N GLY A 441 -98.45 8.58 -15.66
CA GLY A 441 -98.48 7.33 -16.43
C GLY A 441 -99.44 6.27 -15.87
N GLY A 442 -99.67 6.27 -14.55
CA GLY A 442 -100.59 5.34 -13.87
C GLY A 442 -102.08 5.64 -14.12
N LEU A 443 -102.44 6.87 -14.47
CA LEU A 443 -103.83 7.25 -14.75
C LEU A 443 -104.28 6.81 -16.15
N ILE A 444 -103.39 6.92 -17.13
CA ILE A 444 -103.64 6.54 -18.53
C ILE A 444 -103.85 5.01 -18.69
N SER A 445 -103.19 4.22 -17.86
CA SER A 445 -103.28 2.75 -17.89
C SER A 445 -104.58 2.18 -17.29
N ARG A 446 -105.36 2.99 -16.57
CA ARG A 446 -106.67 2.59 -16.00
C ARG A 446 -107.84 2.73 -16.97
N GLU A 447 -107.74 3.62 -17.94
CA GLU A 447 -108.81 3.83 -18.94
C GLU A 447 -108.78 2.78 -20.07
N THR A 448 -107.61 2.22 -20.39
CA THR A 448 -107.46 1.21 -21.46
C THR A 448 -108.07 -0.15 -21.10
N TYR A 449 -108.16 -0.49 -19.81
CA TYR A 449 -108.76 -1.75 -19.33
C TYR A 449 -110.29 -1.83 -19.54
N ALA A 450 -110.98 -0.70 -19.56
CA ALA A 450 -112.43 -0.65 -19.80
C ALA A 450 -112.78 -0.90 -21.28
N TYR A 451 -111.90 -0.53 -22.20
CA TYR A 451 -112.10 -0.71 -23.64
C TYR A 451 -111.86 -2.16 -24.10
N ASP A 452 -110.93 -2.88 -23.48
CA ASP A 452 -110.72 -4.31 -23.78
C ASP A 452 -111.86 -5.20 -23.23
N LEU A 453 -112.51 -4.78 -22.15
CA LEU A 453 -113.69 -5.48 -21.61
C LEU A 453 -114.91 -5.38 -22.54
N LEU A 454 -115.09 -4.23 -23.21
CA LEU A 454 -116.14 -4.00 -24.20
C LEU A 454 -115.91 -4.78 -25.50
N ARG A 455 -114.64 -4.99 -25.90
CA ARG A 455 -114.29 -5.88 -27.02
C ARG A 455 -114.61 -7.35 -26.73
N GLY A 456 -114.40 -7.80 -25.49
CA GLY A 456 -114.73 -9.15 -25.05
C GLY A 456 -116.23 -9.45 -25.08
N LEU A 457 -117.08 -8.48 -24.72
CA LEU A 457 -118.54 -8.63 -24.72
C LEU A 457 -119.15 -8.66 -26.14
N TRP A 458 -118.54 -7.97 -27.10
CA TRP A 458 -119.00 -7.97 -28.50
C TRP A 458 -118.79 -9.32 -29.20
N ALA A 459 -117.77 -10.09 -28.79
CA ALA A 459 -117.43 -11.38 -29.39
C ALA A 459 -118.34 -12.56 -28.99
N ILE A 460 -119.27 -12.36 -28.02
CA ILE A 460 -120.07 -13.43 -27.39
C ILE A 460 -121.58 -13.22 -27.67
N TRP A 461 -121.96 -12.24 -28.50
CA TRP A 461 -123.36 -11.93 -28.79
C TRP A 461 -123.96 -12.83 -29.90
N PRO A 462 -125.02 -13.61 -29.64
CA PRO A 462 -125.56 -14.60 -30.59
C PRO A 462 -126.27 -13.96 -31.79
N TYR A 463 -126.01 -14.51 -32.98
CA TYR A 463 -126.53 -14.12 -34.30
C TYR A 463 -127.81 -14.93 -34.61
N ASP A 464 -128.93 -14.26 -34.92
CA ASP A 464 -130.26 -14.89 -35.19
C ASP A 464 -130.75 -14.52 -36.61
N ASP A 465 -131.03 -15.53 -37.44
CA ASP A 465 -131.35 -15.44 -38.88
C ASP A 465 -132.78 -14.95 -39.19
N ARG A 466 -133.33 -14.03 -38.37
CA ARG A 466 -134.73 -13.56 -38.48
C ARG A 466 -134.93 -12.05 -38.55
N TRP A 467 -133.90 -11.28 -38.93
CA TRP A 467 -134.00 -9.82 -39.06
C TRP A 467 -133.75 -9.36 -40.50
N PRO A 468 -134.80 -8.86 -41.20
CA PRO A 468 -134.68 -8.40 -42.59
C PRO A 468 -134.05 -7.00 -42.66
N GLU A 469 -133.15 -6.82 -43.64
CA GLU A 469 -132.79 -5.54 -44.30
C GLU A 469 -132.65 -4.28 -43.41
N ALA A 470 -131.69 -4.25 -42.47
CA ALA A 470 -131.26 -3.00 -41.83
C ALA A 470 -129.80 -2.99 -41.31
N VAL A 471 -128.94 -3.93 -41.69
CA VAL A 471 -127.59 -4.10 -41.10
C VAL A 471 -126.44 -3.51 -41.93
N GLU A 472 -126.68 -3.12 -43.18
CA GLU A 472 -125.61 -2.57 -44.04
C GLU A 472 -125.33 -1.07 -43.83
N LYS A 473 -126.14 -0.37 -43.01
CA LYS A 473 -125.99 1.09 -42.77
C LYS A 473 -125.32 1.47 -41.45
N ASN A 474 -125.02 0.51 -40.56
CA ASN A 474 -124.41 0.79 -39.24
C ASN A 474 -122.95 0.32 -39.08
N SER A 475 -122.42 -0.49 -39.99
CA SER A 475 -121.03 -0.97 -39.95
C SER A 475 -120.00 0.09 -40.42
N ALA A 476 -120.43 1.17 -41.07
CA ALA A 476 -119.57 2.28 -41.50
C ALA A 476 -119.41 3.41 -40.46
N ARG A 477 -120.16 3.39 -39.35
CA ARG A 477 -120.09 4.43 -38.30
C ARG A 477 -119.20 4.07 -37.11
N THR A 478 -118.87 2.79 -36.93
CA THR A 478 -118.07 2.31 -35.79
C THR A 478 -116.57 2.21 -36.09
N SER A 479 -116.17 2.26 -37.36
CA SER A 479 -114.77 2.24 -37.80
C SER A 479 -114.10 3.62 -37.81
N LEU A 480 -114.85 4.72 -37.73
CA LEU A 480 -114.30 6.09 -37.69
C LEU A 480 -113.87 6.55 -36.28
N ASN A 481 -114.43 6.00 -35.20
CA ASN A 481 -114.10 6.46 -33.83
C ASN A 481 -112.87 5.79 -33.19
N ILE A 482 -112.27 4.78 -33.82
CA ILE A 482 -111.10 4.07 -33.28
C ILE A 482 -109.77 4.67 -33.78
N ILE A 483 -109.78 5.35 -34.93
CA ILE A 483 -108.56 5.95 -35.52
C ILE A 483 -108.24 7.32 -34.90
N GLU A 484 -109.25 8.14 -34.54
CA GLU A 484 -109.00 9.47 -33.94
C GLU A 484 -108.48 9.43 -32.48
N MET A 485 -108.73 8.34 -31.74
CA MET A 485 -108.25 8.21 -30.35
C MET A 485 -106.78 7.79 -30.25
N LEU A 486 -106.26 7.05 -31.25
CA LEU A 486 -104.85 6.65 -31.32
C LEU A 486 -103.93 7.79 -31.77
N SER A 487 -104.45 8.80 -32.49
CA SER A 487 -103.67 10.00 -32.84
C SER A 487 -103.44 10.96 -31.67
N ALA A 488 -104.30 10.95 -30.64
CA ALA A 488 -104.16 11.82 -29.48
C ALA A 488 -103.05 11.35 -28.51
N SER A 489 -102.83 10.03 -28.43
CA SER A 489 -101.78 9.43 -27.59
C SER A 489 -100.38 9.52 -28.23
N ALA A 490 -100.29 9.52 -29.56
CA ALA A 490 -99.04 9.75 -30.27
C ALA A 490 -98.53 11.21 -30.20
N HIS A 491 -99.44 12.19 -30.11
CA HIS A 491 -99.07 13.61 -29.98
C HIS A 491 -98.46 13.97 -28.62
N TYR A 492 -98.79 13.22 -27.55
CA TYR A 492 -98.23 13.47 -26.22
C TYR A 492 -96.84 12.85 -26.03
N ALA A 493 -96.53 11.74 -26.72
CA ALA A 493 -95.25 11.04 -26.63
C ALA A 493 -94.10 11.78 -27.35
N LEU A 494 -94.40 12.57 -28.39
CA LEU A 494 -93.40 13.35 -29.14
C LEU A 494 -92.91 14.59 -28.35
N ASN A 495 -93.78 15.25 -27.58
CA ASN A 495 -93.39 16.42 -26.77
C ASN A 495 -92.47 16.08 -25.57
N VAL A 496 -92.40 14.81 -25.16
CA VAL A 496 -91.49 14.36 -24.08
C VAL A 496 -90.07 14.10 -24.59
N ALA A 497 -89.90 13.83 -25.89
CA ALA A 497 -88.58 13.65 -26.49
C ALA A 497 -87.84 14.98 -26.69
N GLU A 498 -88.55 16.05 -27.11
CA GLU A 498 -87.97 17.39 -27.32
C GLU A 498 -87.46 18.06 -26.03
N TYR A 499 -88.09 17.78 -24.87
CA TYR A 499 -87.60 18.28 -23.58
C TYR A 499 -86.33 17.57 -23.08
N SER A 500 -86.02 16.36 -23.58
CA SER A 500 -84.83 15.61 -23.17
C SER A 500 -83.56 16.02 -23.92
N GLU A 501 -83.68 16.47 -25.17
CA GLU A 501 -82.53 16.98 -25.95
C GLU A 501 -82.14 18.41 -25.55
N ALA A 502 -83.10 19.25 -25.14
CA ALA A 502 -82.81 20.59 -24.61
C ALA A 502 -82.06 20.56 -23.25
N ALA A 503 -82.25 19.51 -22.43
CA ALA A 503 -81.53 19.33 -21.16
C ALA A 503 -80.10 18.77 -21.34
N MET A 504 -79.83 18.05 -22.43
CA MET A 504 -78.50 17.52 -22.76
C MET A 504 -77.64 18.50 -23.59
N ALA A 505 -78.24 19.51 -24.22
CA ALA A 505 -77.54 20.56 -24.95
C ALA A 505 -77.02 21.73 -24.06
N GLY A 506 -77.45 21.82 -22.80
CA GLY A 506 -77.02 22.85 -21.84
C GLY A 506 -75.70 22.58 -21.10
N GLY A 507 -75.02 21.48 -21.40
CA GLY A 507 -73.89 20.96 -20.61
C GLY A 507 -72.51 21.02 -21.26
N ALA A 508 -72.32 21.71 -22.39
CA ALA A 508 -71.02 21.76 -23.07
C ALA A 508 -70.78 23.07 -23.83
N ALA A 509 -70.44 24.15 -23.12
CA ALA A 509 -69.83 25.34 -23.71
C ALA A 509 -69.12 26.22 -22.65
N ALA A 510 -67.94 25.79 -22.19
CA ALA A 510 -66.92 26.69 -21.63
C ALA A 510 -65.55 25.98 -21.57
N VAL A 511 -65.05 25.56 -22.72
CA VAL A 511 -63.60 25.35 -22.93
C VAL A 511 -63.16 26.42 -23.93
N MET A 512 -62.46 27.42 -23.42
CA MET A 512 -61.55 28.33 -24.12
C MET A 512 -61.03 29.29 -23.05
N ALA A 513 -59.79 29.68 -22.91
CA ALA A 513 -58.49 29.31 -23.45
C ALA A 513 -57.50 30.15 -22.60
N PRO A 514 -56.23 29.73 -22.40
CA PRO A 514 -55.26 30.57 -21.71
C PRO A 514 -54.98 31.86 -22.50
N PRO A 515 -54.65 32.99 -21.84
CA PRO A 515 -54.48 34.27 -22.52
C PRO A 515 -53.26 34.27 -23.46
N ALA A 516 -53.46 34.95 -24.59
CA ALA A 516 -52.53 35.15 -25.68
C ALA A 516 -51.27 35.96 -25.26
N PRO A 517 -50.19 35.90 -26.07
CA PRO A 517 -48.84 36.32 -25.69
C PRO A 517 -48.63 37.83 -25.85
N ALA A 518 -47.66 38.36 -25.10
CA ALA A 518 -47.10 39.69 -25.32
C ALA A 518 -46.34 39.71 -26.67
N GLU A 519 -46.69 40.68 -27.52
CA GLU A 519 -45.99 41.01 -28.76
C GLU A 519 -44.56 41.48 -28.47
N GLY A 520 -43.61 41.00 -29.26
CA GLY A 520 -42.24 41.52 -29.28
C GLY A 520 -41.26 40.59 -29.99
N THR A 521 -41.25 40.58 -31.32
CA THR A 521 -40.11 40.05 -32.08
C THR A 521 -39.88 40.91 -33.32
N PRO A 522 -38.65 41.34 -33.62
CA PRO A 522 -38.19 41.56 -34.98
C PRO A 522 -37.41 40.33 -35.50
N PRO A 523 -37.38 40.13 -36.84
CA PRO A 523 -37.32 38.81 -37.47
C PRO A 523 -35.91 38.36 -37.88
N GLY A 524 -35.73 37.04 -38.05
CA GLY A 524 -34.79 36.48 -39.01
C GLY A 524 -33.94 35.30 -38.54
N ALA A 525 -34.33 34.08 -38.93
CA ALA A 525 -33.45 33.00 -39.43
C ALA A 525 -34.26 31.68 -39.64
N PRO A 526 -33.92 30.85 -40.64
CA PRO A 526 -34.80 29.79 -41.13
C PRO A 526 -34.78 28.53 -40.26
N ALA A 527 -35.91 27.80 -40.32
CA ALA A 527 -36.14 26.54 -39.63
C ALA A 527 -35.20 25.40 -40.07
N PRO A 528 -34.92 24.43 -39.16
CA PRO A 528 -34.68 23.05 -39.55
C PRO A 528 -35.80 22.11 -39.07
N ALA A 529 -35.91 21.01 -39.79
CA ALA A 529 -36.95 19.99 -39.76
C ALA A 529 -37.21 19.33 -38.39
N ALA A 530 -38.45 18.87 -38.24
CA ALA A 530 -38.95 18.08 -37.11
C ALA A 530 -38.11 16.82 -36.87
N GLY A 531 -37.54 16.70 -35.67
CA GLY A 531 -37.01 15.47 -35.09
C GLY A 531 -37.95 14.96 -33.98
N PRO A 532 -37.92 13.65 -33.67
CA PRO A 532 -38.81 13.05 -32.68
C PRO A 532 -38.49 13.52 -31.25
N GLU A 533 -39.51 13.59 -30.41
CA GLU A 533 -39.41 14.05 -29.02
C GLU A 533 -38.39 13.26 -28.19
N PRO A 534 -37.64 13.92 -27.28
CA PRO A 534 -36.69 13.25 -26.40
C PRO A 534 -37.41 12.48 -25.29
N GLY A 535 -37.44 11.15 -25.41
CA GLY A 535 -37.74 10.26 -24.29
C GLY A 535 -36.67 10.36 -23.20
N VAL A 536 -37.08 10.66 -21.97
CA VAL A 536 -36.20 10.70 -20.80
C VAL A 536 -35.70 9.28 -20.49
N VAL A 537 -34.38 9.07 -20.59
CA VAL A 537 -33.70 7.83 -20.19
C VAL A 537 -33.28 7.94 -18.72
N VAL A 538 -33.91 7.17 -17.84
CA VAL A 538 -33.49 7.04 -16.43
C VAL A 538 -32.41 5.96 -16.33
N ARG A 539 -31.18 6.39 -15.99
CA ARG A 539 -30.03 5.52 -15.75
C ARG A 539 -29.86 5.29 -14.24
N ILE A 540 -30.14 4.08 -13.76
CA ILE A 540 -29.82 3.68 -12.38
C ILE A 540 -28.43 3.06 -12.36
N VAL A 541 -27.48 3.70 -11.66
CA VAL A 541 -26.09 3.25 -11.53
C VAL A 541 -25.90 2.65 -10.14
N GLY A 542 -26.33 1.39 -9.97
CA GLY A 542 -25.95 0.52 -8.85
C GLY A 542 -26.84 0.57 -7.60
N VAL A 543 -26.97 -0.59 -6.94
CA VAL A 543 -27.54 -0.75 -5.59
C VAL A 543 -26.51 -1.51 -4.76
N THR A 544 -26.16 -0.97 -3.58
CA THR A 544 -25.23 -1.62 -2.64
C THR A 544 -26.04 -2.29 -1.54
N PRO A 545 -26.07 -3.62 -1.42
CA PRO A 545 -26.76 -4.28 -0.32
C PRO A 545 -25.94 -4.14 0.97
N ARG A 546 -26.63 -3.86 2.10
CA ARG A 546 -26.02 -3.93 3.43
C ARG A 546 -25.82 -5.40 3.83
N PRO A 547 -24.75 -5.76 4.57
CA PRO A 547 -24.58 -7.12 5.06
C PRO A 547 -25.71 -7.47 6.06
N ASN A 548 -26.24 -8.69 5.98
CA ASN A 548 -27.32 -9.27 6.81
C ASN A 548 -28.78 -8.91 6.48
N VAL A 549 -29.12 -8.64 5.21
CA VAL A 549 -30.52 -8.59 4.77
C VAL A 549 -30.73 -9.56 3.61
N ASP A 550 -31.70 -10.45 3.74
CA ASP A 550 -32.08 -11.44 2.73
C ASP A 550 -32.61 -10.73 1.46
N ALA A 551 -31.85 -10.78 0.37
CA ALA A 551 -32.13 -10.09 -0.88
C ALA A 551 -33.46 -10.53 -1.54
N THR A 552 -34.00 -11.68 -1.12
CA THR A 552 -35.24 -12.25 -1.64
C THR A 552 -36.49 -11.48 -1.17
N GLN A 553 -36.41 -10.74 -0.05
CA GLN A 553 -37.54 -9.94 0.46
C GLN A 553 -37.75 -8.60 -0.27
N TYR A 554 -36.70 -8.03 -0.87
CA TYR A 554 -36.80 -6.76 -1.60
C TYR A 554 -37.35 -6.91 -3.03
N LEU A 555 -37.38 -8.13 -3.57
CA LEU A 555 -37.87 -8.40 -4.92
C LEU A 555 -39.39 -8.46 -5.02
N ASN A 556 -40.11 -8.56 -3.90
CA ASN A 556 -41.58 -8.68 -3.89
C ASN A 556 -42.33 -7.35 -3.74
N SER A 557 -41.66 -6.19 -3.69
CA SER A 557 -42.33 -4.89 -3.59
C SER A 557 -42.06 -4.00 -4.81
N GLY A 558 -43.13 -3.69 -5.56
CA GLY A 558 -43.22 -2.58 -6.53
C GLY A 558 -42.55 -2.75 -7.89
N ILE A 559 -41.36 -3.33 -7.99
CA ILE A 559 -40.57 -3.33 -9.24
C ILE A 559 -41.08 -4.38 -10.25
N ILE A 560 -41.41 -5.58 -9.78
CA ILE A 560 -41.96 -6.66 -10.64
C ILE A 560 -43.37 -6.31 -11.16
N GLN A 561 -44.15 -5.54 -10.39
CA GLN A 561 -45.49 -5.14 -10.78
C GLN A 561 -45.45 -4.09 -11.91
N LYS A 562 -44.49 -3.16 -11.88
CA LYS A 562 -44.27 -2.17 -12.95
C LYS A 562 -43.65 -2.78 -14.22
N LEU A 563 -42.80 -3.80 -14.10
CA LEU A 563 -42.27 -4.54 -15.27
C LEU A 563 -43.33 -5.39 -15.99
N ARG A 564 -44.51 -5.60 -15.38
CA ARG A 564 -45.66 -6.28 -15.98
C ARG A 564 -46.48 -5.37 -16.90
N GLU A 565 -46.34 -4.05 -16.78
CA GLU A 565 -47.20 -3.05 -17.43
C GLU A 565 -46.57 -2.39 -18.68
N ASP A 566 -45.24 -2.41 -18.87
CA ASP A 566 -44.57 -1.89 -20.08
C ASP A 566 -43.33 -2.72 -20.47
N PRO A 567 -43.33 -3.44 -21.61
CA PRO A 567 -42.24 -4.34 -22.00
C PRO A 567 -41.22 -3.59 -22.86
N ARG A 568 -40.19 -3.00 -22.25
CA ARG A 568 -38.99 -2.53 -22.95
C ARG A 568 -37.73 -3.21 -22.40
N THR A 569 -36.85 -3.59 -23.31
CA THR A 569 -35.75 -4.56 -23.16
C THR A 569 -34.79 -4.26 -22.00
N VAL A 570 -34.42 -5.29 -21.22
CA VAL A 570 -33.50 -5.20 -20.07
C VAL A 570 -32.18 -5.89 -20.41
N HIS A 571 -31.05 -5.19 -20.25
CA HIS A 571 -29.71 -5.77 -20.37
C HIS A 571 -29.05 -5.92 -19.00
N LEU A 572 -28.66 -7.15 -18.64
CA LEU A 572 -27.97 -7.48 -17.38
C LEU A 572 -26.46 -7.62 -17.64
N ARG A 573 -25.62 -6.99 -16.81
CA ARG A 573 -24.16 -7.16 -16.86
C ARG A 573 -23.68 -7.92 -15.63
N ASN A 574 -23.09 -9.09 -15.85
CA ASN A 574 -22.50 -9.94 -14.82
C ASN A 574 -21.07 -9.45 -14.49
N PRO A 575 -20.76 -9.04 -13.25
CA PRO A 575 -19.38 -8.96 -12.79
C PRO A 575 -18.90 -10.37 -12.40
N ALA A 576 -17.75 -10.76 -12.96
CA ALA A 576 -17.19 -12.12 -12.89
C ALA A 576 -17.39 -12.84 -11.54
N GLY A 577 -18.12 -13.98 -11.57
CA GLY A 577 -18.09 -14.97 -10.49
C GLY A 577 -19.44 -15.54 -10.01
N GLU A 578 -20.60 -15.03 -10.42
CA GLU A 578 -21.89 -15.43 -9.83
C GLU A 578 -22.95 -15.90 -10.86
N GLU A 579 -22.68 -17.00 -11.57
CA GLU A 579 -23.61 -17.59 -12.55
C GLU A 579 -24.90 -18.15 -11.93
N GLU A 580 -24.84 -18.60 -10.67
CA GLU A 580 -25.96 -19.26 -9.99
C GLU A 580 -27.10 -18.28 -9.60
N ILE A 581 -26.75 -17.02 -9.35
CA ILE A 581 -27.71 -15.95 -9.02
C ILE A 581 -28.41 -15.45 -10.27
N LEU A 582 -27.69 -15.36 -11.39
CA LEU A 582 -28.25 -14.99 -12.70
C LEU A 582 -29.30 -16.01 -13.16
N ALA A 583 -29.06 -17.31 -12.96
CA ALA A 583 -29.97 -18.39 -13.32
C ALA A 583 -31.28 -18.38 -12.49
N LYS A 584 -31.22 -17.98 -11.21
CA LYS A 584 -32.41 -17.82 -10.36
C LYS A 584 -33.27 -16.62 -10.77
N ILE A 585 -32.64 -15.52 -11.17
CA ILE A 585 -33.33 -14.30 -11.63
C ILE A 585 -34.06 -14.55 -12.96
N ILE A 586 -33.44 -15.27 -13.90
CA ILE A 586 -34.04 -15.60 -15.21
C ILE A 586 -35.30 -16.48 -15.07
N ARG A 587 -35.33 -17.40 -14.08
CA ARG A 587 -36.50 -18.26 -13.82
C ARG A 587 -37.73 -17.53 -13.28
N LEU A 588 -37.57 -16.30 -12.77
CA LEU A 588 -38.65 -15.51 -12.14
C LEU A 588 -39.26 -14.48 -13.11
N LEU A 589 -38.75 -14.35 -14.33
CA LEU A 589 -39.25 -13.41 -15.34
C LEU A 589 -40.34 -14.06 -16.23
N PRO A 590 -41.43 -13.36 -16.56
CA PRO A 590 -42.58 -13.94 -17.25
C PRO A 590 -42.45 -13.81 -18.78
N PHE A 591 -41.39 -14.33 -19.40
CA PHE A 591 -41.22 -14.33 -20.85
C PHE A 591 -41.30 -15.74 -21.43
N LYS A 592 -42.08 -15.93 -22.51
CA LYS A 592 -42.34 -17.23 -23.15
C LYS A 592 -41.35 -17.60 -24.28
N GLN A 593 -40.27 -16.84 -24.50
CA GLN A 593 -39.23 -17.15 -25.48
C GLN A 593 -37.84 -16.73 -24.96
N ALA A 594 -36.82 -17.55 -25.25
CA ALA A 594 -35.44 -17.35 -24.81
C ALA A 594 -34.78 -16.16 -25.54
N PRO A 595 -33.97 -15.32 -24.85
CA PRO A 595 -33.26 -14.22 -25.52
C PRO A 595 -31.96 -14.69 -26.20
N GLU A 596 -31.67 -14.12 -27.37
CA GLU A 596 -30.42 -14.30 -28.11
C GLU A 596 -29.21 -13.69 -27.37
N TYR A 597 -28.07 -14.38 -27.45
CA TYR A 597 -26.79 -13.94 -26.89
C TYR A 597 -25.99 -13.12 -27.92
N SER A 598 -25.46 -11.96 -27.51
CA SER A 598 -24.36 -11.29 -28.22
C SER A 598 -23.19 -11.04 -27.25
N GLU A 599 -22.06 -11.72 -27.45
CA GLU A 599 -20.82 -11.49 -26.70
C GLU A 599 -20.19 -10.14 -27.08
N PHE A 600 -20.03 -9.25 -26.09
CA PHE A 600 -19.20 -8.04 -26.25
C PHE A 600 -17.83 -8.30 -25.60
N SER A 601 -16.90 -8.83 -26.38
CA SER A 601 -15.46 -8.80 -26.07
C SER A 601 -14.91 -7.43 -26.48
N GLY A 602 -14.18 -6.74 -25.60
CA GLY A 602 -13.68 -5.40 -25.88
C GLY A 602 -12.47 -5.06 -25.03
N LYS A 603 -11.32 -5.59 -25.45
CA LYS A 603 -9.98 -5.27 -24.96
C LYS A 603 -9.73 -3.76 -24.89
N ALA A 604 -8.98 -3.35 -23.86
CA ALA A 604 -8.28 -2.08 -23.83
C ALA A 604 -7.35 -1.95 -25.05
N ALA A 605 -7.49 -0.87 -25.81
CA ALA A 605 -6.52 -0.42 -26.79
C ALA A 605 -6.33 1.09 -26.63
N ALA A 606 -5.06 1.47 -26.65
CA ALA A 606 -4.53 2.80 -26.37
C ALA A 606 -5.12 3.86 -27.31
N GLY A 607 -5.31 5.06 -26.75
CA GLY A 607 -5.66 6.26 -27.48
C GLY A 607 -4.49 6.81 -28.28
N GLY A 608 -4.80 7.27 -29.47
CA GLY A 608 -4.02 8.23 -30.25
C GLY A 608 -4.96 8.94 -31.22
N ALA A 609 -5.09 10.26 -31.07
CA ALA A 609 -5.25 11.23 -32.15
C ALA A 609 -5.39 12.66 -31.57
N ALA A 610 -4.27 13.39 -31.52
CA ALA A 610 -4.11 14.77 -31.98
C ALA A 610 -2.62 15.10 -31.99
#